data_AF-A0AAE3ANX2-F1
#
_entry.id   AF-A0AAE3ANX2-F1
#
_cell.length_a   1.000
_cell.length_b   1.000
_cell.length_c   1.000
_cell.angle_alpha   90.00
_cell.angle_beta   90.00
_cell.angle_gamma   90.00
#
_symmetry.space_group_name_H-M   'P 1'
#
loop_
_entity.id
_entity.type
_entity.pdbx_description
1 polymer ?
#
loop_
_entity_poly.entity_id
_entity_poly.type
_entity_poly.pdbx_seq_one_letter_code
_entity_poly.pdbx_strand_id
1 'polypeptide(L)' 'MNKNNLKHARTCVYNINYHIVWSVKYRRKIITPEIESYMRDLIQHIASDKG' A
#
# COMPACT_ATOMS: atom_id res chain seq x y z
N MET A 1 -18.75 5.29 -14.49
CA MET A 1 -17.88 4.48 -13.61
C MET A 1 -17.63 3.15 -14.30
N ASN A 2 -16.42 2.88 -14.80
CA ASN A 2 -16.11 1.65 -15.53
C ASN A 2 -16.28 0.43 -14.62
N LYS A 3 -17.11 -0.55 -15.03
CA LYS A 3 -17.42 -1.76 -14.26
C LYS A 3 -16.21 -2.68 -14.01
N ASN A 4 -15.12 -2.49 -14.75
CA ASN A 4 -13.96 -3.38 -14.75
C ASN A 4 -13.12 -3.35 -13.44
N ASN A 5 -13.40 -2.43 -12.52
CA ASN A 5 -12.63 -2.24 -11.28
C ASN A 5 -13.38 -2.67 -10.00
N LEU A 6 -14.49 -3.38 -10.14
CA LEU A 6 -15.26 -3.92 -9.02
C LEU A 6 -14.73 -5.30 -8.62
N LYS A 7 -14.49 -5.50 -7.33
CA LYS A 7 -14.15 -6.79 -6.74
C LYS A 7 -15.42 -7.44 -6.18
N HIS A 8 -15.58 -8.73 -6.44
CA HIS A 8 -16.71 -9.52 -5.98
C HIS A 8 -16.22 -10.51 -4.91
N ALA A 9 -16.74 -10.38 -3.69
CA ALA A 9 -16.63 -11.39 -2.66
C ALA A 9 -17.92 -12.23 -2.60
N ARG A 10 -17.94 -13.25 -1.73
CA ARG A 10 -19.05 -14.20 -1.61
C ARG A 10 -20.42 -13.55 -1.45
N THR A 11 -20.51 -12.42 -0.76
CA THR A 11 -21.78 -11.76 -0.42
C THR A 11 -21.82 -10.27 -0.76
N CYS A 12 -20.74 -9.69 -1.29
CA CYS A 12 -20.67 -8.25 -1.56
C CYS A 12 -19.81 -7.92 -2.78
N VAL A 13 -20.06 -6.73 -3.33
CA VAL A 13 -19.30 -6.14 -4.43
C VAL A 13 -18.73 -4.82 -3.95
N TYR A 14 -17.44 -4.61 -4.10
CA TYR A 14 -16.76 -3.43 -3.57
C TYR A 14 -15.64 -2.94 -4.48
N ASN A 15 -15.28 -1.67 -4.32
CA ASN A 15 -14.08 -1.07 -4.89
C ASN A 15 -13.52 -0.10 -3.85
N ILE A 16 -12.54 -0.59 -3.07
CA ILE A 16 -12.01 0.11 -1.91
C ILE A 16 -10.57 0.50 -2.22
N ASN A 17 -10.28 1.80 -2.14
CA ASN A 17 -8.94 2.35 -2.36
C ASN A 17 -8.61 3.27 -1.18
N TYR A 18 -7.40 3.15 -0.63
CA TYR A 18 -6.93 3.95 0.49
C TYR A 18 -5.72 4.78 0.09
N HIS A 19 -5.65 6.01 0.60
CA HIS A 19 -4.43 6.82 0.57
C HIS A 19 -3.81 6.81 1.97
N ILE A 20 -2.74 6.04 2.13
CA ILE A 20 -2.07 5.84 3.42
C ILE A 20 -0.77 6.64 3.43
N VAL A 21 -0.58 7.46 4.46
CA VAL A 21 0.64 8.28 4.66
C VAL A 21 1.11 8.13 6.09
N TRP A 22 2.42 8.03 6.30
CA TRP A 22 3.04 7.96 7.62
C TRP A 22 4.32 8.80 7.67
N SER A 23 4.94 8.87 8.86
CA SER A 23 6.19 9.57 9.09
C SER A 23 7.11 8.74 9.97
N VAL A 24 8.42 8.94 9.82
CA VAL A 24 9.42 8.29 10.67
C VAL A 24 9.41 8.90 12.08
N LYS A 25 9.87 8.12 13.07
CA LYS A 25 9.96 8.57 14.46
C LYS A 25 10.75 9.89 14.56
N TYR A 26 10.19 10.87 15.27
CA TYR A 26 10.72 12.23 15.41
C TYR A 26 10.92 13.01 14.08
N ARG A 27 10.29 12.58 12.98
CA ARG A 27 10.37 13.23 11.67
C ARG A 27 11.81 13.47 11.18
N ARG A 28 12.74 12.60 11.57
CA ARG A 28 14.14 12.68 11.14
C ARG A 28 14.24 12.51 9.63
N LYS A 29 15.11 13.27 8.97
CA LYS A 29 15.33 13.15 7.51
C LYS A 29 16.27 11.98 7.18
N ILE A 30 15.84 10.76 7.52
CA ILE A 30 16.64 9.54 7.33
C ILE A 30 16.29 8.75 6.06
N ILE A 31 15.27 9.18 5.31
CA ILE A 31 14.88 8.53 4.06
C ILE A 31 15.89 8.94 2.99
N THR A 32 16.92 8.12 2.81
CA THR A 32 17.86 8.18 1.68
C THR A 32 17.33 7.32 0.53
N PRO A 33 17.83 7.50 -0.71
CA PRO A 33 17.38 6.69 -1.85
C PRO A 33 17.51 5.17 -1.65
N GLU A 34 18.56 4.72 -0.96
CA GLU A 34 18.77 3.31 -0.62
C GLU A 34 17.70 2.78 0.35
N ILE A 35 17.43 3.53 1.42
CA ILE A 35 16.40 3.17 2.41
C ILE A 35 15.00 3.20 1.76
N GLU A 36 14.75 4.18 0.89
CA GLU A 36 13.51 4.25 0.12
C GLU A 36 13.32 3.02 -0.77
N SER A 37 14.36 2.59 -1.49
CA SER A 37 14.30 1.40 -2.35
C SER A 37 13.97 0.16 -1.52
N TYR A 38 14.69 -0.07 -0.43
CA TYR A 38 14.43 -1.20 0.46
C TYR A 38 13.01 -1.14 1.05
N MET A 39 12.54 0.03 1.48
CA MET A 39 11.19 0.21 1.99
C MET A 39 10.12 -0.13 0.95
N ARG A 40 10.31 0.27 -0.31
CA ARG A 40 9.36 -0.04 -1.40
C ARG A 40 9.26 -1.55 -1.62
N ASP A 41 10.39 -2.24 -1.67
CA ASP A 41 10.44 -3.69 -1.85
C ASP A 41 9.79 -4.42 -0.67
N LEU A 42 10.08 -3.99 0.56
CA LEU A 42 9.48 -4.56 1.77
C LEU A 42 7.96 -4.37 1.81
N ILE A 43 7.46 -3.17 1.48
CA ILE A 43 6.02 -2.90 1.43
C ILE A 43 5.35 -3.76 0.38
N GLN A 44 5.96 -3.91 -0.80
CA GLN A 44 5.42 -4.76 -1.85
C GLN A 44 5.38 -6.23 -1.43
N HIS A 45 6.42 -6.72 -0.74
CA HIS A 45 6.47 -8.07 -0.22
C HIS A 45 5.37 -8.33 0.83
N ILE A 46 5.19 -7.41 1.79
CA ILE A 46 4.14 -7.51 2.81
C ILE A 46 2.75 -7.46 2.16
N ALA A 47 2.54 -6.59 1.17
CA ALA A 47 1.28 -6.50 0.45
C ALA A 47 0.95 -7.80 -0.30
N SER A 48 1.96 -8.46 -0.87
CA SER A 48 1.80 -9.76 -1.51
C SER A 48 1.56 -10.92 -0.54
N ASP A 49 2.11 -10.86 0.68
CA ASP A 49 1.87 -11.88 1.72
C ASP A 49 0.50 -11.75 2.38
N LYS A 50 -0.04 -10.52 2.49
CA LYS A 50 -1.29 -10.22 3.21
C LYS A 50 -2.51 -9.97 2.33
N GLY A 51 -2.32 -9.76 1.03
CA GLY A 51 -3.39 -9.51 0.05
C GLY A 51 -3.97 -10.80 -0.53
#